data_AF-A0A9P0B9A9-F1
#
_entry.id   AF-A0A9P0B9A9-F1
#
_cell.length_a   1.000
_cell.length_b   1.000
_cell.length_c   1.000
_cell.angle_alpha   90.00
_cell.angle_beta   90.00
_cell.angle_gamma   90.00
#
_symmetry.space_group_name_H-M   'P 1'
#
loop_
_entity.id
_entity.type
_entity.pdbx_description
1 polymer ?
#
loop_
_entity_poly.entity_id
_entity_poly.type
_entity_poly.pdbx_seq_one_letter_code
_entity_poly.pdbx_strand_id
1 'polypeptide(L)'
;MILTIAPKSWNRLDKEFGTSRRQAKNAKELVKKYGIMSTHNPREGRKMEPKTETLVNDFYLREDNSRVMPGKKDFVSIKKDDGQREHLQKQLIICDVKELLNRNIHM
;
A
#
# COMPACT_ATOMS: atom_id res chain seq x y z
N MET A 1 -11.23 11.79 -0.39
CA MET A 1 -11.21 11.63 -1.85
C MET A 1 -12.45 12.25 -2.49
N ILE A 2 -13.67 11.95 -2.03
CA ILE A 2 -14.91 12.46 -2.68
C ILE A 2 -15.00 14.00 -2.82
N LEU A 3 -14.43 14.75 -1.87
CA LEU A 3 -14.39 16.22 -1.90
C LEU A 3 -13.62 16.80 -3.10
N THR A 4 -12.71 16.04 -3.73
CA THR A 4 -11.91 16.55 -4.87
C THR A 4 -12.68 16.50 -6.20
N ILE A 5 -13.86 15.89 -6.22
CA ILE A 5 -14.73 15.77 -7.40
C ILE A 5 -15.83 16.84 -7.41
N ALA A 6 -16.02 17.56 -6.31
CA ALA A 6 -17.11 18.51 -6.17
C ALA A 6 -17.07 19.62 -7.25
N PRO A 7 -18.23 20.05 -7.77
CA PRO A 7 -18.30 21.14 -8.73
C PRO A 7 -17.67 22.44 -8.19
N LYS A 8 -17.02 23.21 -9.07
CA LYS A 8 -16.43 24.51 -8.70
C LYS A 8 -17.47 25.54 -8.25
N SER A 9 -18.73 25.38 -8.67
CA SER A 9 -19.86 26.22 -8.25
C SER A 9 -20.21 26.07 -6.76
N TRP A 10 -19.73 25.01 -6.09
CA TRP A 10 -20.03 24.76 -4.69
C TRP A 10 -19.10 25.54 -3.77
N ASN A 11 -19.66 26.57 -3.15
CA ASN A 11 -18.92 27.47 -2.28
C ASN A 11 -18.63 26.84 -0.90
N ARG A 12 -19.50 25.94 -0.42
CA ARG A 12 -19.50 25.37 0.94
C ARG A 12 -19.47 23.85 0.96
N LEU A 13 -18.41 23.24 0.43
CA LEU A 13 -18.19 21.79 0.49
C LEU A 13 -18.31 21.21 1.92
N ASP A 14 -17.95 21.99 2.94
CA ASP A 14 -18.09 21.59 4.34
C ASP A 14 -19.54 21.29 4.71
N LYS A 15 -20.47 22.12 4.23
CA LYS A 15 -21.91 21.94 4.46
C LYS A 15 -22.49 20.83 3.60
N GLU A 16 -22.18 20.82 2.31
CA GLU A 16 -22.75 19.85 1.36
C GLU A 16 -22.33 18.40 1.68
N PHE A 17 -21.10 18.20 2.16
CA PHE A 17 -20.57 16.86 2.47
C PHE A 17 -20.49 16.58 3.98
N GLY A 18 -20.95 17.49 4.85
CA GLY A 18 -20.86 17.32 6.30
C GLY A 18 -19.43 17.12 6.83
N THR A 19 -18.46 17.83 6.26
CA THR A 19 -17.02 17.68 6.61
C THR A 19 -16.48 18.91 7.33
N SER A 20 -15.32 18.78 7.97
CA SER A 20 -14.67 19.94 8.60
C SER A 20 -14.21 20.96 7.53
N ARG A 21 -14.23 22.26 7.87
CA ARG A 21 -13.71 23.33 6.99
C ARG A 21 -12.26 23.07 6.55
N ARG A 22 -11.45 22.49 7.43
CA ARG A 22 -10.06 22.09 7.13
C ARG A 22 -10.01 21.05 6.01
N GLN A 23 -10.85 20.01 6.06
CA GLN A 23 -10.89 18.99 5.01
C GLN A 23 -11.36 19.56 3.67
N ALA A 24 -12.38 20.43 3.67
CA ALA A 24 -12.85 21.11 2.47
C ALA A 24 -11.76 22.01 1.86
N LYS A 25 -11.02 22.76 2.69
CA LYS A 25 -9.89 23.59 2.24
C LYS A 25 -8.78 22.74 1.63
N ASN A 26 -8.33 21.70 2.34
CA ASN A 26 -7.28 20.79 1.86
C ASN A 26 -7.66 20.12 0.54
N ALA A 27 -8.93 19.71 0.37
CA ALA A 27 -9.40 19.12 -0.88
C ALA A 27 -9.32 20.10 -2.06
N LYS A 28 -9.70 21.37 -1.86
CA LYS A 28 -9.55 22.41 -2.91
C LYS A 28 -8.09 22.65 -3.29
N GLU A 29 -7.20 22.70 -2.30
CA GLU A 29 -5.76 22.85 -2.52
C GLU A 29 -5.16 21.65 -3.27
N LEU A 30 -5.61 20.44 -2.94
CA LEU A 30 -5.24 19.20 -3.63
C LEU A 30 -5.65 19.21 -5.10
N VAL A 31 -6.90 19.57 -5.40
CA VAL A 31 -7.39 19.69 -6.78
C VAL A 31 -6.58 20.71 -7.57
N LYS A 32 -6.24 21.85 -6.95
CA LYS A 32 -5.44 22.90 -7.60
C LYS A 32 -4.02 22.41 -7.95
N LYS A 33 -3.43 21.57 -7.09
CA LYS A 33 -2.05 21.08 -7.27
C LYS A 33 -1.95 19.84 -8.18
N TYR A 34 -2.86 18.90 -8.02
CA TYR A 34 -2.73 17.54 -8.60
C TYR A 34 -3.94 17.11 -9.44
N GLY A 35 -4.95 17.98 -9.58
CA GLY A 35 -6.15 17.69 -10.36
C GLY A 35 -7.26 16.97 -9.59
N ILE A 36 -8.36 16.71 -10.29
CA ILE A 36 -9.54 16.01 -9.76
C ILE A 36 -9.16 14.57 -9.40
N MET A 37 -9.81 13.99 -8.38
CA MET A 37 -9.47 12.67 -7.80
C MET A 37 -8.09 12.55 -7.17
N SER A 38 -7.39 13.67 -6.96
CA SER A 38 -6.14 13.65 -6.20
C SER A 38 -6.33 13.14 -4.77
N THR A 39 -5.36 12.35 -4.33
CA THR A 39 -5.25 11.86 -2.96
C THR A 39 -4.08 12.57 -2.28
N HIS A 40 -4.13 12.69 -0.95
CA HIS A 40 -2.97 13.15 -0.21
C HIS A 40 -1.86 12.12 -0.42
N ASN A 41 -0.61 12.57 -0.60
CA ASN A 41 0.52 11.65 -0.54
C ASN A 41 0.44 10.89 0.79
N PRO A 42 0.44 9.55 0.77
CA PRO A 42 0.52 8.79 1.99
C PRO A 42 1.76 9.24 2.73
N ARG A 43 1.63 9.51 4.04
CA ARG A 43 2.80 9.82 4.86
C ARG A 43 3.73 8.63 4.77
N GLU A 44 4.99 8.87 4.39
CA GLU A 44 6.01 7.84 4.45
C GLU A 44 6.06 7.34 5.90
N GLY A 45 5.77 6.05 6.08
CA GLY A 45 5.87 5.40 7.39
C GLY A 45 7.33 5.35 7.86
N ARG A 46 7.55 4.93 9.10
CA ARG A 46 8.91 4.65 9.58
C ARG A 46 9.52 3.57 8.70
N LYS A 47 10.62 3.89 8.02
CA LYS A 47 11.36 2.92 7.21
C LYS A 47 11.99 1.88 8.13
N MET A 48 11.91 0.61 7.74
CA MET A 48 12.59 -0.48 8.45
C MET A 48 14.09 -0.44 8.12
N GLU A 49 14.90 -1.04 8.98
CA GLU A 49 16.32 -1.24 8.67
C GLU A 49 16.44 -2.21 7.48
N PRO A 50 17.31 -1.94 6.49
CA PRO A 50 17.47 -2.80 5.31
C PRO A 50 17.73 -4.27 5.66
N LYS A 51 18.51 -4.50 6.73
CA LYS A 51 18.80 -5.85 7.24
C LYS A 51 17.54 -6.60 7.67
N THR A 52 16.62 -5.92 8.36
CA THR A 52 15.35 -6.51 8.77
C THR A 52 14.47 -6.81 7.56
N GLU A 53 14.44 -5.91 6.58
CA GLU A 53 13.69 -6.12 5.34
C GLU A 53 14.18 -7.35 4.59
N THR A 54 15.50 -7.52 4.44
CA THR A 54 16.08 -8.73 3.84
C THR A 54 15.67 -10.00 4.58
N LEU A 55 15.79 -10.01 5.92
CA LEU A 55 15.40 -11.18 6.73
C LEU A 55 13.92 -11.54 6.59
N VAL A 56 13.04 -10.53 6.53
CA VAL A 56 11.60 -10.74 6.33
C VAL A 56 11.33 -11.32 4.94
N ASN A 57 11.96 -10.78 3.90
CA ASN A 57 11.82 -11.29 2.54
C ASN A 57 12.34 -12.73 2.45
N ASP A 58 13.54 -13.03 2.95
CA ASP A 58 14.11 -14.38 2.94
C ASP A 58 13.26 -15.38 3.73
N PHE A 59 12.59 -14.94 4.80
CA PHE A 59 11.67 -15.80 5.55
C PHE A 59 10.41 -16.16 4.75
N TYR A 60 9.76 -15.17 4.13
CA TYR A 60 8.50 -15.39 3.40
C TYR A 60 8.67 -15.88 1.97
N LEU A 61 9.88 -15.81 1.40
CA LEU A 61 10.20 -16.32 0.06
C LEU A 61 10.84 -17.72 0.09
N ARG A 62 11.17 -18.26 1.26
CA ARG A 62 11.67 -19.63 1.40
C ARG A 62 10.61 -20.64 0.98
N GLU A 63 11.03 -21.63 0.19
CA GLU A 63 10.15 -22.71 -0.30
C GLU A 63 9.54 -23.56 0.82
N ASP A 64 10.23 -23.65 1.96
CA ASP A 64 9.74 -24.37 3.15
C ASP A 64 8.53 -23.68 3.79
N ASN A 65 8.44 -22.35 3.63
CA ASN A 65 7.44 -21.51 4.29
C ASN A 65 6.35 -21.03 3.32
N SER A 66 6.62 -21.09 2.01
CA SER A 66 5.81 -20.47 0.99
C SER A 66 5.84 -21.23 -0.34
N ARG A 67 4.81 -21.04 -1.18
CA ARG A 67 4.75 -21.58 -2.54
C ARG A 67 4.32 -20.51 -3.52
N VAL A 68 4.93 -20.52 -4.71
CA VAL A 68 4.58 -19.59 -5.78
C VAL A 68 3.13 -19.83 -6.20
N MET A 69 2.31 -18.76 -6.25
CA MET A 69 0.93 -18.86 -6.72
C MET A 69 0.90 -19.25 -8.20
N PRO A 70 0.04 -20.19 -8.62
CA PRO A 70 0.05 -20.71 -9.99
C PRO A 70 -0.57 -19.77 -11.03
N GLY A 71 -1.34 -18.75 -10.60
CA GLY A 71 -2.08 -17.90 -11.52
C GLY A 71 -1.19 -16.90 -12.26
N LYS A 72 -1.32 -16.80 -13.58
CA LYS A 72 -0.58 -15.82 -14.41
C LYS A 72 -0.82 -14.35 -14.00
N LYS A 73 -1.96 -14.05 -13.37
CA LYS A 73 -2.30 -12.70 -12.87
C LYS A 73 -2.02 -12.53 -11.37
N ASP A 74 -1.49 -13.56 -10.71
CA ASP A 74 -1.13 -13.50 -9.30
C ASP A 74 0.24 -12.87 -9.10
N PHE A 75 0.40 -11.63 -9.55
CA PHE A 75 1.61 -10.85 -9.37
C PHE A 75 1.30 -9.46 -8.84
N VAL A 76 2.32 -8.84 -8.26
CA VAL A 76 2.34 -7.43 -7.87
C VAL A 76 3.33 -6.71 -8.78
N SER A 77 2.88 -5.59 -9.35
CA SER A 77 3.72 -4.76 -10.22
C SER A 77 4.37 -3.66 -9.38
N ILE A 78 5.67 -3.77 -9.15
CA ILE A 78 6.47 -2.85 -8.34
C ILE A 78 7.27 -1.94 -9.26
N LYS A 79 7.26 -0.64 -8.98
CA LYS A 79 8.09 0.33 -9.69
C LYS A 79 9.45 0.42 -8.99
N LYS A 80 10.53 0.17 -9.74
CA LYS A 80 11.91 0.33 -9.26
C LYS A 80 12.36 1.79 -9.36
N ASP A 81 13.46 2.11 -8.69
CA ASP A 81 14.04 3.45 -8.67
C ASP A 81 14.48 3.94 -10.06
N ASP A 82 14.81 3.00 -10.96
CA ASP A 82 15.14 3.25 -12.37
C ASP A 82 13.91 3.56 -13.25
N GLY A 83 12.71 3.55 -12.67
CA GLY A 83 11.44 3.79 -13.36
C GLY A 83 10.84 2.57 -14.07
N GLN A 84 11.55 1.44 -14.12
CA GLN A 84 11.05 0.20 -14.68
C GLN A 84 10.04 -0.46 -13.73
N ARG A 85 9.20 -1.33 -14.29
CA ARG A 85 8.22 -2.12 -13.52
C ARG A 85 8.63 -3.57 -13.51
N GLU A 86 8.74 -4.15 -12.33
CA GLU A 86 8.97 -5.57 -12.13
C GLU A 86 7.68 -6.23 -11.64
N HIS A 87 7.41 -7.43 -12.13
CA HIS A 87 6.30 -8.24 -11.66
C HIS A 87 6.82 -9.31 -10.71
N LEU A 88 6.49 -9.17 -9.42
CA LEU A 88 6.78 -10.19 -8.42
C LEU A 88 5.56 -11.09 -8.26
N GLN A 89 5.74 -12.39 -8.49
CA GLN A 89 4.70 -13.38 -8.32
C GLN A 89 4.34 -13.49 -6.83
N LYS A 90 3.04 -13.55 -6.52
CA LYS A 90 2.55 -13.71 -5.15
C LYS A 90 2.96 -15.08 -4.62
N GLN A 91 3.28 -15.12 -3.34
CA GLN A 91 3.52 -16.35 -2.59
C GLN A 91 2.29 -16.73 -1.77
N LEU A 92 1.97 -18.01 -1.74
CA LEU A 92 1.05 -18.63 -0.80
C LEU A 92 1.85 -19.02 0.44
N ILE A 93 1.57 -18.39 1.57
CA ILE A 93 2.18 -18.74 2.86
C ILE A 93 1.55 -20.05 3.35
N ILE A 94 2.37 -21.04 3.65
CA ILE A 94 1.91 -22.41 3.97
C ILE A 94 1.56 -22.54 5.46
N CYS A 95 2.25 -21.80 6.33
CA CYS A 95 2.08 -21.86 7.79
C CYS A 95 2.23 -20.47 8.40
N ASP A 96 1.54 -20.21 9.50
CA ASP A 96 1.71 -18.96 10.25
C ASP A 96 3.04 -18.97 11.04
N VAL A 97 3.54 -17.79 11.40
CA VAL A 97 4.81 -17.60 12.14
C VAL A 97 4.82 -18.39 13.43
N LYS A 98 3.66 -18.44 14.12
CA LYS A 98 3.50 -19.21 15.36
C LYS A 98 3.68 -20.71 15.15
N GLU A 99 3.17 -21.24 14.04
CA GLU A 99 3.28 -22.67 13.71
C GLU A 99 4.71 -23.04 13.33
N LEU A 100 5.40 -22.17 12.59
CA LEU A 100 6.80 -22.35 12.21
C LEU A 100 7.74 -22.34 13.41
N LEU A 101 7.52 -21.44 14.37
CA LEU A 101 8.29 -21.41 15.63
C LEU A 101 8.12 -22.71 16.43
N ASN A 102 6.90 -23.23 16.51
CA ASN A 102 6.63 -24.48 17.23
C ASN A 102 7.27 -25.70 16.55
N ARG A 103 7.33 -25.73 15.21
CA ARG A 103 8.01 -26.82 14.47
C ARG A 103 9.52 -26.86 14.74
N ASN A 104 10.15 -25.70 14.92
CA ASN A 104 11.59 -25.62 15.19
C ASN A 104 11.99 -25.98 16.63
N ILE A 105 11.04 -26.07 17.58
CA ILE A 105 11.31 -26.48 18.97
C ILE A 105 11.33 -28.02 19.10
N HIS A 106 10.86 -28.74 18.09
CA HIS A 106 10.74 -30.20 18.09
C HIS A 106 11.70 -30.90 17.10
N MET A 107 12.66 -30.18 16.52
CA MET A 107 13.79 -30.72 15.77
C MET A 107 15.08 -30.48 16.53
#